data_AF-A0AA38ZB69-F1
#
_entry.id   AF-A0AA38ZB69-F1
#
_cell.length_a   1.000
_cell.length_b   1.000
_cell.length_c   1.000
_cell.angle_alpha   90.00
_cell.angle_beta   90.00
_cell.angle_gamma   90.00
#
_symmetry.space_group_name_H-M   'P 1'
#
loop_
_entity.id
_entity.type
_entity.pdbx_description
1 polymer ?
#
loop_
_entity_poly.entity_id
_entity_poly.type
_entity_poly.pdbx_seq_one_letter_code
_entity_poly.pdbx_strand_id
1 'polypeptide(L)'
;MSGGEGKVVCVTGASGFIASWLVKLLLQHDYTVKATVRDPNDPKKTQHLLSLDGAKERLHLFKADLLEEGSFDSVVDGCDGVFHTASPVATDVVNPQAELIDPALKGTINVLRSCAKFPSVKRVVVTSSMAAVVFTGKPLTSEVLIDESWFSDPVSCKESKRWYVLSKTLAEEAAWKFSKENGIDMVTINPAWVIGPLIQPTLNLSAELVLNLINGAQTFPNRSYRLVDVRDVANAHIQAYEIPEASGRYCLVERDLHYSETVKILRKLYPELPLPEK
;
A
#
# COMPACT_ATOMS: atom_id res chain seq x y z
N MET A 1 23.50 13.06 -8.99
CA MET A 1 23.78 11.82 -8.23
C MET A 1 22.42 11.31 -7.78
N SER A 2 22.04 10.08 -8.15
CA SER A 2 20.80 9.47 -7.67
C SER A 2 20.84 9.41 -6.14
N GLY A 3 19.72 9.70 -5.48
CA GLY A 3 19.67 9.80 -4.02
C GLY A 3 19.96 8.50 -3.27
N GLY A 4 19.99 7.36 -3.98
CA GLY A 4 20.08 6.01 -3.42
C GLY A 4 21.44 5.33 -3.47
N GLU A 5 22.44 5.87 -4.17
CA GLU A 5 23.75 5.23 -4.26
C GLU A 5 24.37 5.02 -2.85
N GLY A 6 24.72 3.77 -2.54
CA GLY A 6 25.27 3.40 -1.23
C GLY A 6 24.26 3.29 -0.09
N LYS A 7 22.96 3.56 -0.33
CA LYS A 7 21.90 3.39 0.67
C LYS A 7 21.22 2.02 0.55
N VAL A 8 20.85 1.48 1.70
CA VAL A 8 20.15 0.19 1.78
C VAL A 8 18.76 0.42 2.35
N VAL A 9 17.73 -0.11 1.70
CA VAL A 9 16.34 0.02 2.16
C VAL A 9 15.64 -1.33 2.20
N CYS A 10 14.72 -1.48 3.14
CA CYS A 10 13.86 -2.66 3.24
C CYS A 10 12.49 -2.39 2.64
N VAL A 11 11.96 -3.31 1.82
CA VAL A 11 10.57 -3.27 1.34
C VAL A 11 9.86 -4.55 1.78
N THR A 12 8.92 -4.43 2.72
CA THR A 12 8.17 -5.61 3.20
C THR A 12 7.07 -5.99 2.22
N GLY A 13 6.81 -7.29 2.01
CA GLY A 13 5.69 -7.75 1.17
C GLY A 13 5.89 -7.41 -0.31
N ALA A 14 7.13 -7.49 -0.78
CA ALA A 14 7.58 -7.00 -2.08
C ALA A 14 6.83 -7.58 -3.29
N SER A 15 6.22 -8.76 -3.14
CA SER A 15 5.40 -9.39 -4.19
C SER A 15 4.06 -8.70 -4.46
N GLY A 16 3.70 -7.68 -3.68
CA GLY A 16 2.43 -6.94 -3.81
C GLY A 16 2.44 -5.91 -4.94
N PHE A 17 1.25 -5.37 -5.26
CA PHE A 17 1.09 -4.44 -6.38
C PHE A 17 1.86 -3.12 -6.21
N ILE A 18 1.61 -2.40 -5.11
CA ILE A 18 2.36 -1.17 -4.79
C ILE A 18 3.83 -1.49 -4.56
N ALA A 19 4.09 -2.58 -3.83
CA ALA A 19 5.43 -2.98 -3.41
C ALA A 19 6.36 -3.29 -4.59
N SER A 20 5.88 -4.02 -5.61
CA SER A 20 6.68 -4.37 -6.79
C SER A 20 7.06 -3.14 -7.61
N TRP A 21 6.17 -2.15 -7.73
CA TRP A 21 6.49 -0.85 -8.32
C TRP A 21 7.48 -0.06 -7.49
N LEU A 22 7.33 -0.05 -6.16
CA LEU A 22 8.28 0.59 -5.26
C LEU A 22 9.68 -0.02 -5.37
N VAL A 23 9.79 -1.35 -5.38
CA VAL A 23 11.05 -2.07 -5.61
C VAL A 23 11.67 -1.67 -6.95
N LYS A 24 10.86 -1.66 -8.02
CA LYS A 24 11.32 -1.24 -9.35
C LYS A 24 11.92 0.17 -9.34
N LEU A 25 11.20 1.15 -8.78
CA LEU A 25 11.66 2.54 -8.77
C LEU A 25 12.88 2.74 -7.87
N LEU A 26 12.94 2.07 -6.72
CA LEU A 26 14.12 2.10 -5.84
C LEU A 26 15.36 1.55 -6.55
N LEU A 27 15.25 0.43 -7.27
CA LEU A 27 16.35 -0.13 -8.06
C LEU A 27 16.79 0.81 -9.18
N GLN A 28 15.85 1.54 -9.80
CA GLN A 28 16.15 2.56 -10.81
C GLN A 28 16.81 3.82 -10.22
N HIS A 29 16.61 4.07 -8.92
CA HIS A 29 17.25 5.16 -8.17
C HIS A 29 18.55 4.71 -7.47
N ASP A 30 19.11 3.56 -7.88
CA ASP A 30 20.37 2.99 -7.43
C ASP A 30 20.42 2.54 -5.96
N TYR A 31 19.27 2.36 -5.31
CA TYR A 31 19.21 1.75 -3.98
C TYR A 31 19.55 0.26 -4.01
N THR A 32 20.16 -0.22 -2.93
CA THR A 32 20.15 -1.65 -2.59
C THR A 32 18.86 -1.97 -1.85
N VAL A 33 18.08 -2.91 -2.37
CA VAL A 33 16.75 -3.25 -1.85
C VAL A 33 16.78 -4.62 -1.19
N LYS A 34 16.55 -4.65 0.12
CA LYS A 34 16.22 -5.86 0.87
C LYS A 34 14.70 -6.06 0.84
N ALA A 35 14.21 -7.03 0.10
CA ALA A 35 12.79 -7.24 -0.14
C ALA A 35 12.30 -8.49 0.59
N THR A 36 11.21 -8.39 1.35
CA THR A 36 10.62 -9.56 2.00
C THR A 36 9.47 -10.17 1.22
N VAL A 37 9.45 -11.50 1.18
CA VAL A 37 8.34 -12.33 0.70
C VAL A 37 8.14 -13.51 1.66
N ARG A 38 6.97 -14.16 1.64
CA ARG A 38 6.70 -15.32 2.52
C ARG A 38 7.58 -16.53 2.18
N ASP A 39 7.83 -16.74 0.88
CA ASP A 39 8.73 -17.77 0.39
C ASP A 39 9.58 -17.21 -0.76
N PRO A 40 10.88 -16.94 -0.56
CA PRO A 40 11.76 -16.46 -1.61
C PRO A 40 12.03 -17.49 -2.70
N ASN A 41 11.75 -18.77 -2.43
CA ASN A 41 11.95 -19.86 -3.38
C ASN A 41 10.71 -20.13 -4.26
N ASP A 42 9.57 -19.45 -4.03
CA ASP A 42 8.39 -19.57 -4.89
C ASP A 42 8.50 -18.63 -6.10
N PRO A 43 8.84 -19.14 -7.31
CA PRO A 43 9.00 -18.30 -8.49
C PRO A 43 7.71 -17.57 -8.88
N LYS A 44 6.52 -18.09 -8.52
CA LYS A 44 5.24 -17.41 -8.81
C LYS A 44 5.13 -16.08 -8.05
N LYS A 45 5.83 -15.94 -6.93
CA LYS A 45 5.83 -14.75 -6.08
C LYS A 45 7.08 -13.89 -6.25
N THR A 46 8.15 -14.39 -6.85
CA THR A 46 9.44 -13.69 -6.91
C THR A 46 9.93 -13.38 -8.31
N GLN A 47 9.53 -14.14 -9.34
CA GLN A 47 10.08 -13.99 -10.69
C GLN A 47 9.87 -12.58 -11.27
N HIS A 48 8.72 -11.95 -11.02
CA HIS A 48 8.44 -10.59 -11.48
C HIS A 48 9.34 -9.53 -10.81
N LEU A 49 9.87 -9.80 -9.62
CA LEU A 49 10.83 -8.92 -8.94
C LEU A 49 12.25 -9.18 -9.44
N LEU A 50 12.63 -10.44 -9.59
CA LEU A 50 13.95 -10.85 -10.07
C LEU A 50 14.20 -10.45 -11.54
N SER A 51 13.13 -10.20 -12.30
CA SER A 51 13.20 -9.75 -13.70
C SER A 51 13.31 -8.22 -13.85
N LEU A 52 13.33 -7.46 -12.75
CA LEU A 52 13.47 -6.01 -12.80
C LEU A 52 14.91 -5.60 -13.14
N ASP A 53 15.06 -4.49 -13.86
CA ASP A 53 16.38 -3.93 -14.17
C ASP A 53 17.14 -3.58 -12.87
N GLY A 54 18.39 -4.03 -12.76
CA GLY A 54 19.24 -3.85 -11.57
C GLY A 54 18.96 -4.83 -10.43
N ALA A 55 17.95 -5.72 -10.54
CA ALA A 55 17.63 -6.67 -9.48
C ALA A 55 18.75 -7.69 -9.24
N LYS A 56 19.43 -8.13 -10.30
CA LYS A 56 20.50 -9.12 -10.19
C LYS A 56 21.64 -8.66 -9.28
N GLU A 57 21.91 -7.35 -9.28
CA GLU A 57 23.00 -6.73 -8.53
C GLU A 57 22.55 -6.22 -7.15
N ARG A 58 21.31 -5.71 -7.05
CA ARG A 58 20.88 -4.88 -5.91
C ARG A 58 19.58 -5.32 -5.23
N LEU A 59 18.91 -6.37 -5.71
CA LEU A 59 17.74 -6.94 -5.04
C LEU A 59 18.13 -8.17 -4.24
N HIS A 60 17.85 -8.13 -2.94
CA HIS A 60 18.08 -9.25 -2.03
C HIS A 60 16.74 -9.70 -1.44
N LEU A 61 16.32 -10.92 -1.78
CA LEU A 61 15.08 -11.49 -1.27
C LEU A 61 15.30 -12.16 0.09
N PHE A 62 14.44 -11.85 1.05
CA PHE A 62 14.44 -12.44 2.38
C PHE A 62 13.09 -13.10 2.66
N LYS A 63 13.13 -14.24 3.35
CA LYS A 63 11.95 -14.84 3.94
C LYS A 63 11.55 -14.04 5.18
N ALA A 64 10.29 -13.59 5.24
CA ALA A 64 9.71 -13.07 6.47
C ALA A 64 8.20 -13.35 6.50
N ASP A 65 7.69 -13.70 7.67
CA ASP A 65 6.26 -13.79 7.93
C ASP A 65 5.81 -12.61 8.78
N LEU A 66 4.74 -11.94 8.34
CA LEU A 66 4.21 -10.76 8.99
C LEU A 66 3.82 -11.00 10.46
N LEU A 67 3.39 -12.22 10.80
CA LEU A 67 2.86 -12.57 12.12
C LEU A 67 3.87 -13.32 13.00
N GLU A 68 5.04 -13.67 12.46
CA GLU A 68 6.13 -14.29 13.21
C GLU A 68 6.99 -13.20 13.84
N GLU A 69 7.02 -13.15 15.17
CA GLU A 69 7.78 -12.14 15.91
C GLU A 69 9.28 -12.22 15.60
N GLY A 70 9.90 -11.08 15.30
CA GLY A 70 11.33 -11.00 15.00
C GLY A 70 11.73 -11.44 13.59
N SER A 71 10.77 -11.89 12.76
CA SER A 71 11.03 -12.31 11.37
C SER A 71 11.63 -11.19 10.49
N PHE A 72 11.47 -9.93 10.90
CA PHE A 72 12.00 -8.76 10.20
C PHE A 72 13.35 -8.26 10.76
N ASP A 73 13.83 -8.78 11.88
CA ASP A 73 15.02 -8.22 12.55
C ASP A 73 16.25 -8.22 11.63
N SER A 74 16.55 -9.37 11.02
CA SER A 74 17.73 -9.51 10.14
C SER A 74 17.64 -8.70 8.84
N VAL A 75 16.43 -8.48 8.33
CA VAL A 75 16.24 -7.78 7.05
C VAL A 75 16.26 -6.26 7.22
N VAL A 76 15.79 -5.73 8.36
CA VAL A 76 15.86 -4.29 8.62
C VAL A 76 17.22 -3.84 9.14
N ASP A 77 18.02 -4.75 9.70
CA ASP A 77 19.40 -4.45 10.11
C ASP A 77 20.23 -3.89 8.95
N GLY A 78 20.92 -2.78 9.19
CA GLY A 78 21.73 -2.06 8.22
C GLY A 78 20.92 -1.30 7.15
N CYS A 79 19.58 -1.25 7.24
CA CYS A 79 18.79 -0.40 6.35
C CYS A 79 18.72 1.04 6.88
N ASP A 80 18.85 2.01 5.98
CA ASP A 80 18.59 3.43 6.23
C ASP A 80 17.10 3.74 6.29
N GLY A 81 16.29 2.99 5.56
CA GLY A 81 14.85 3.20 5.46
C GLY A 81 14.07 1.89 5.35
N VAL A 82 12.86 1.88 5.89
CA VAL A 82 11.95 0.72 5.81
C VAL A 82 10.62 1.15 5.23
N PHE A 83 10.23 0.51 4.12
CA PHE A 83 8.93 0.67 3.48
C PHE A 83 8.02 -0.49 3.88
N HIS A 84 7.15 -0.25 4.85
CA HIS A 84 6.20 -1.25 5.32
C HIS A 84 4.93 -1.25 4.46
N THR A 85 4.93 -2.08 3.42
CA THR A 85 3.79 -2.23 2.49
C THR A 85 2.95 -3.50 2.74
N ALA A 86 3.46 -4.45 3.53
CA ALA A 86 2.84 -5.75 3.76
C ALA A 86 1.60 -5.62 4.65
N SER A 87 0.41 -5.92 4.13
CA SER A 87 -0.83 -5.89 4.91
C SER A 87 -1.87 -6.83 4.28
N PRO A 88 -2.71 -7.50 5.07
CA PRO A 88 -3.81 -8.30 4.54
C PRO A 88 -4.82 -7.41 3.78
N VAL A 89 -5.32 -7.91 2.66
CA VAL A 89 -6.41 -7.30 1.88
C VAL A 89 -7.40 -8.39 1.54
N ALA A 90 -8.61 -8.29 2.11
CA ALA A 90 -9.71 -9.21 1.83
C ALA A 90 -11.04 -8.46 1.96
N THR A 91 -11.98 -8.78 1.07
CA THR A 91 -13.36 -8.26 1.09
C THR A 91 -14.33 -9.24 1.74
N ASP A 92 -14.07 -10.54 1.61
CA ASP A 92 -14.91 -11.62 2.12
C ASP A 92 -14.17 -12.35 3.23
N VAL A 93 -14.63 -12.16 4.47
CA VAL A 93 -14.02 -12.74 5.67
C VAL A 93 -15.08 -13.37 6.56
N VAL A 94 -14.78 -14.54 7.11
CA VAL A 94 -15.69 -15.25 8.02
C VAL A 94 -15.48 -14.75 9.45
N ASN A 95 -14.22 -14.61 9.85
CA ASN A 95 -13.80 -14.05 11.13
C ASN A 95 -12.94 -12.79 10.89
N PRO A 96 -13.57 -11.61 10.77
CA PRO A 96 -12.84 -10.37 10.51
C PRO A 96 -11.76 -10.04 11.54
N GLN A 97 -11.95 -10.45 12.80
CA GLN A 97 -10.98 -10.22 13.86
C GLN A 97 -9.69 -10.98 13.57
N ALA A 98 -9.77 -12.29 13.33
CA ALA A 98 -8.60 -13.14 13.12
C ALA A 98 -7.99 -13.00 11.72
N GLU A 99 -8.80 -12.67 10.71
CA GLU A 99 -8.36 -12.69 9.30
C GLU A 99 -7.92 -11.31 8.78
N LEU A 100 -8.38 -10.21 9.37
CA LEU A 100 -8.05 -8.84 8.93
C LEU A 100 -7.48 -7.96 10.04
N ILE A 101 -8.21 -7.80 11.14
CA ILE A 101 -7.86 -6.83 12.19
C ILE A 101 -6.57 -7.26 12.88
N ASP A 102 -6.54 -8.45 13.47
CA ASP A 102 -5.37 -8.96 14.18
C ASP A 102 -4.13 -9.00 13.29
N PRO A 103 -4.17 -9.54 12.04
CA PRO A 103 -2.98 -9.60 11.22
C PRO A 103 -2.49 -8.21 10.77
N ALA A 104 -3.39 -7.25 10.53
CA ALA A 104 -3.00 -5.89 10.20
C ALA A 104 -2.29 -5.22 11.39
N LEU A 105 -2.85 -5.31 12.60
CA LEU A 105 -2.25 -4.67 13.79
C LEU A 105 -0.94 -5.36 14.19
N LYS A 106 -0.99 -6.69 14.37
CA LYS A 106 0.17 -7.47 14.80
C LYS A 106 1.31 -7.35 13.79
N GLY A 107 0.98 -7.38 12.50
CA GLY A 107 1.94 -7.21 11.42
C GLY A 107 2.65 -5.87 11.44
N THR A 108 1.88 -4.78 11.50
CA THR A 108 2.46 -3.43 11.53
C THR A 108 3.35 -3.24 12.75
N ILE A 109 2.90 -3.66 13.93
CA ILE A 109 3.68 -3.54 15.16
C ILE A 109 4.91 -4.45 15.15
N ASN A 110 4.83 -5.65 14.56
CA ASN A 110 5.98 -6.55 14.44
C ASN A 110 7.11 -5.90 13.64
N VAL A 111 6.80 -5.30 12.48
CA VAL A 111 7.80 -4.59 11.66
C VAL A 111 8.36 -3.38 12.40
N LEU A 112 7.51 -2.57 13.05
CA LEU A 112 7.97 -1.40 13.79
C LEU A 112 8.85 -1.77 14.99
N ARG A 113 8.57 -2.90 15.67
CA ARG A 113 9.43 -3.43 16.73
C ARG A 113 10.80 -3.81 16.21
N SER A 114 10.89 -4.42 15.02
CA SER A 114 12.18 -4.66 14.38
C SER A 114 12.87 -3.34 14.08
N CYS A 115 12.21 -2.35 13.47
CA CYS A 115 12.81 -1.04 13.21
C CYS A 115 13.36 -0.35 14.48
N ALA A 116 12.63 -0.43 15.60
CA ALA A 116 13.06 0.16 16.87
C ALA A 116 14.36 -0.42 17.43
N LYS A 117 14.70 -1.67 17.07
CA LYS A 117 15.93 -2.35 17.56
C LYS A 117 17.19 -1.88 16.84
N PHE A 118 17.08 -1.36 15.62
CA PHE A 118 18.22 -1.10 14.74
C PHE A 118 18.38 0.40 14.46
N PRO A 119 19.36 1.07 15.09
CA PRO A 119 19.58 2.51 14.92
C PRO A 119 19.94 2.97 13.50
N SER A 120 20.26 2.02 12.60
CA SER A 120 20.47 2.33 11.18
C SER A 120 19.20 2.85 10.50
N VAL A 121 18.02 2.43 10.97
CA VAL A 121 16.73 2.82 10.40
C VAL A 121 16.43 4.27 10.75
N LYS A 122 16.55 5.16 9.77
CA LYS A 122 16.37 6.60 9.96
C LYS A 122 14.91 7.02 9.77
N ARG A 123 14.17 6.35 8.87
CA ARG A 123 12.76 6.63 8.60
C ARG A 123 12.00 5.38 8.19
N VAL A 124 10.77 5.27 8.67
CA VAL A 124 9.82 4.23 8.26
C VAL A 124 8.68 4.86 7.45
N VAL A 125 8.45 4.36 6.25
CA VAL A 125 7.29 4.77 5.43
C VAL A 125 6.29 3.63 5.41
N VAL A 126 5.10 3.85 5.98
CA VAL A 126 4.04 2.84 6.08
C VAL A 126 3.00 3.07 4.98
N THR A 127 2.70 2.02 4.21
CA THR A 127 1.56 2.04 3.28
C THR A 127 0.27 1.83 4.06
N SER A 128 -0.44 2.92 4.30
CA SER A 128 -1.78 2.88 4.89
C SER A 128 -2.86 2.94 3.79
N SER A 129 -3.93 3.71 3.99
CA SER A 129 -5.06 3.79 3.07
C SER A 129 -5.91 5.03 3.35
N MET A 130 -6.59 5.54 2.32
CA MET A 130 -7.71 6.49 2.52
C MET A 130 -8.83 5.89 3.39
N ALA A 131 -8.88 4.56 3.55
CA ALA A 131 -9.77 3.90 4.50
C ALA A 131 -9.51 4.31 5.96
N ALA A 132 -8.29 4.74 6.32
CA ALA A 132 -8.01 5.29 7.65
C ALA A 132 -8.36 6.79 7.78
N VAL A 133 -8.79 7.44 6.68
CA VAL A 133 -9.04 8.90 6.60
C VAL A 133 -10.53 9.21 6.50
N VAL A 134 -11.24 8.63 5.52
CA VAL A 134 -12.53 9.18 5.04
C VAL A 134 -13.79 8.69 5.75
N PHE A 135 -13.72 7.65 6.58
CA PHE A 135 -14.88 7.02 7.21
C PHE A 135 -15.14 7.55 8.63
N THR A 136 -15.47 8.84 8.73
CA THR A 136 -15.67 9.56 10.01
C THR A 136 -17.05 9.37 10.64
N GLY A 137 -17.92 8.55 10.02
CA GLY A 137 -19.33 8.41 10.40
C GLY A 137 -20.22 9.58 9.97
N LYS A 138 -19.65 10.65 9.39
CA LYS A 138 -20.40 11.80 8.86
C LYS A 138 -20.62 11.66 7.35
N PRO A 139 -21.77 12.12 6.81
CA PRO A 139 -21.98 12.17 5.37
C PRO A 139 -20.92 13.03 4.68
N LEU A 140 -20.31 12.51 3.61
CA LEU A 140 -19.46 13.30 2.73
C LEU A 140 -20.37 14.00 1.71
N THR A 141 -20.45 15.34 1.77
CA THR A 141 -21.09 16.15 0.73
C THR A 141 -20.03 16.59 -0.30
N SER A 142 -20.47 17.05 -1.47
CA SER A 142 -19.57 17.52 -2.54
C SER A 142 -18.72 18.74 -2.18
N GLU A 143 -19.05 19.42 -1.08
CA GLU A 143 -18.36 20.63 -0.61
C GLU A 143 -17.27 20.32 0.43
N VAL A 144 -17.19 19.07 0.91
CA VAL A 144 -16.23 18.69 1.94
C VAL A 144 -14.84 18.50 1.33
N LEU A 145 -13.90 19.32 1.77
CA LEU A 145 -12.47 19.09 1.54
C LEU A 145 -11.97 18.05 2.54
N ILE A 146 -11.48 16.93 2.01
CA ILE A 146 -10.85 15.86 2.79
C ILE A 146 -9.34 16.13 2.79
N ASP A 147 -8.75 16.12 3.98
CA ASP A 147 -7.32 16.27 4.17
C ASP A 147 -6.79 15.31 5.25
N GLU A 148 -5.50 15.41 5.54
CA GLU A 148 -4.76 14.58 6.49
C GLU A 148 -5.21 14.74 7.95
N SER A 149 -6.00 15.77 8.27
CA SER A 149 -6.57 15.96 9.62
C SER A 149 -7.75 15.02 9.91
N TRP A 150 -8.29 14.38 8.87
CA TRP A 150 -9.43 13.47 9.00
C TRP A 150 -8.99 12.07 9.44
N PHE A 151 -9.65 11.52 10.45
CA PHE A 151 -9.45 10.15 10.91
C PHE A 151 -10.76 9.40 10.84
N SER A 152 -10.72 8.21 10.23
CA SER A 152 -11.89 7.32 10.23
C SER A 152 -12.22 6.91 11.66
N ASP A 153 -13.50 6.81 11.98
CA ASP A 153 -13.96 6.45 13.32
C ASP A 153 -14.04 4.92 13.46
N PRO A 154 -13.21 4.30 14.32
CA PRO A 154 -13.25 2.85 14.53
C PRO A 154 -14.62 2.35 15.02
N VAL A 155 -15.35 3.16 15.80
CA VAL A 155 -16.67 2.77 16.34
C VAL A 155 -17.67 2.67 15.20
N SER A 156 -17.82 3.73 14.40
CA SER A 156 -18.68 3.74 13.22
C SER A 156 -18.32 2.64 12.21
N CYS A 157 -17.02 2.40 11.99
CA CYS A 157 -16.55 1.34 11.10
C CYS A 157 -16.98 -0.05 11.59
N LYS A 158 -16.89 -0.31 12.89
CA LYS A 158 -17.31 -1.57 13.52
C LYS A 158 -18.82 -1.76 13.44
N GLU A 159 -19.60 -0.74 13.79
CA GLU A 159 -21.07 -0.78 13.74
C GLU A 159 -21.58 -1.01 12.32
N SER A 160 -20.94 -0.38 11.33
CA SER A 160 -21.24 -0.55 9.91
C SER A 160 -20.64 -1.81 9.29
N LYS A 161 -19.99 -2.67 10.07
CA LYS A 161 -19.30 -3.89 9.63
C LYS A 161 -18.29 -3.66 8.49
N ARG A 162 -17.67 -2.49 8.45
CA ARG A 162 -16.63 -2.12 7.47
C ARG A 162 -15.26 -2.63 7.94
N TRP A 163 -15.10 -3.95 7.97
CA TRP A 163 -13.96 -4.59 8.65
C TRP A 163 -12.59 -4.24 8.09
N TYR A 164 -12.45 -4.15 6.76
CA TYR A 164 -11.19 -3.69 6.14
C TYR A 164 -10.85 -2.24 6.52
N VAL A 165 -11.87 -1.39 6.59
CA VAL A 165 -11.69 0.01 7.01
C VAL A 165 -11.22 0.04 8.45
N LEU A 166 -11.92 -0.69 9.33
CA LEU A 166 -11.55 -0.82 10.74
C LEU A 166 -10.12 -1.34 10.92
N SER A 167 -9.71 -2.38 10.18
CA SER A 167 -8.37 -2.94 10.29
C SER A 167 -7.29 -1.93 9.88
N LYS A 168 -7.51 -1.15 8.82
CA LYS A 168 -6.58 -0.11 8.37
C LYS A 168 -6.50 1.05 9.35
N THR A 169 -7.64 1.53 9.86
CA THR A 169 -7.69 2.60 10.87
C THR A 169 -6.93 2.20 12.13
N LEU A 170 -7.26 1.05 12.71
CA LEU A 170 -6.64 0.60 13.96
C LEU A 170 -5.15 0.27 13.79
N ALA A 171 -4.72 -0.24 12.63
CA ALA A 171 -3.31 -0.49 12.35
C ALA A 171 -2.51 0.82 12.23
N GLU A 172 -3.06 1.85 11.59
CA GLU A 172 -2.42 3.16 11.48
C GLU A 172 -2.35 3.88 12.84
N GLU A 173 -3.42 3.86 13.63
CA GLU A 173 -3.43 4.41 14.99
C GLU A 173 -2.37 3.74 15.88
N ALA A 174 -2.29 2.41 15.82
CA ALA A 174 -1.29 1.64 16.56
C ALA A 174 0.14 1.97 16.09
N ALA A 175 0.35 2.14 14.78
CA ALA A 175 1.64 2.52 14.21
C ALA A 175 2.10 3.89 14.74
N TRP A 176 1.24 4.91 14.67
CA TRP A 176 1.56 6.25 15.15
C TRP A 176 1.85 6.28 16.64
N LYS A 177 1.03 5.57 17.43
CA LYS A 177 1.25 5.45 18.87
C LYS A 177 2.61 4.83 19.16
N PHE A 178 2.91 3.68 18.56
CA PHE A 178 4.18 2.98 18.75
C PHE A 178 5.37 3.83 18.31
N SER A 179 5.27 4.48 17.15
CA SER A 179 6.32 5.35 16.59
C SER A 179 6.67 6.48 17.55
N LYS A 180 5.66 7.16 18.10
CA LYS A 180 5.84 8.25 19.06
C LYS A 180 6.46 7.77 20.38
N GLU A 181 6.02 6.63 20.89
CA GLU A 181 6.52 6.04 22.14
C GLU A 181 7.97 5.56 22.03
N ASN A 182 8.43 5.20 20.82
CA ASN A 182 9.75 4.64 20.57
C ASN A 182 10.68 5.57 19.78
N GLY A 183 10.29 6.82 19.55
CA GLY A 183 11.12 7.82 18.85
C GLY A 183 11.43 7.48 17.39
N ILE A 184 10.55 6.74 16.71
CA ILE A 184 10.70 6.41 15.29
C ILE A 184 10.18 7.58 14.44
N ASP A 185 10.98 8.05 13.48
CA ASP A 185 10.51 8.94 12.41
C ASP A 185 9.70 8.12 11.40
N MET A 186 8.40 8.42 11.32
CA MET A 186 7.45 7.68 10.49
C MET A 186 6.60 8.62 9.65
N VAL A 187 6.34 8.19 8.42
CA VAL A 187 5.41 8.84 7.49
C VAL A 187 4.43 7.78 6.96
N THR A 188 3.16 8.15 6.76
CA THR A 188 2.17 7.25 6.14
C THR A 188 1.75 7.74 4.77
N ILE A 189 1.67 6.82 3.82
CA ILE A 189 1.08 7.05 2.50
C ILE A 189 -0.32 6.43 2.50
N ASN A 190 -1.34 7.24 2.23
CA ASN A 190 -2.75 6.87 2.31
C ASN A 190 -3.37 6.84 0.91
N PRO A 191 -3.11 5.80 0.10
CA PRO A 191 -3.69 5.68 -1.23
C PRO A 191 -5.18 5.29 -1.18
N ALA A 192 -5.92 5.71 -2.19
CA ALA A 192 -7.25 5.17 -2.48
C ALA A 192 -7.17 3.92 -3.39
N TRP A 193 -8.08 3.79 -4.37
CA TRP A 193 -8.05 2.69 -5.32
C TRP A 193 -6.87 2.87 -6.27
N VAL A 194 -5.83 2.06 -6.04
CA VAL A 194 -4.61 2.10 -6.85
C VAL A 194 -4.80 1.29 -8.13
N ILE A 195 -4.72 1.96 -9.28
CA ILE A 195 -4.75 1.34 -10.62
C ILE A 195 -3.42 1.57 -11.34
N GLY A 196 -3.19 0.89 -12.45
CA GLY A 196 -2.00 1.10 -13.28
C GLY A 196 -1.49 -0.20 -13.90
N PRO A 197 -0.33 -0.16 -14.58
CA PRO A 197 0.21 -1.33 -15.23
C PRO A 197 0.65 -2.39 -14.20
N LEU A 198 0.37 -3.66 -14.47
CA LEU A 198 0.73 -4.77 -13.58
C LEU A 198 2.19 -5.20 -13.78
N ILE A 199 2.91 -5.38 -12.68
CA ILE A 199 4.22 -6.04 -12.67
C ILE A 199 4.08 -7.46 -12.11
N GLN A 200 3.35 -7.62 -11.00
CA GLN A 200 3.07 -8.94 -10.46
C GLN A 200 2.13 -9.74 -11.38
N PRO A 201 2.23 -11.08 -11.41
CA PRO A 201 1.46 -11.94 -12.31
C PRO A 201 -0.01 -12.13 -11.87
N THR A 202 -0.46 -11.42 -10.84
CA THR A 202 -1.79 -11.54 -10.26
C THR A 202 -2.51 -10.20 -10.23
N LEU A 203 -3.79 -10.22 -10.51
CA LEU A 203 -4.65 -9.05 -10.41
C LEU A 203 -4.84 -8.66 -8.94
N ASN A 204 -4.85 -7.37 -8.65
CA ASN A 204 -5.25 -6.84 -7.35
C ASN A 204 -6.71 -6.39 -7.39
N LEU A 205 -7.35 -6.27 -6.22
CA LEU A 205 -8.75 -5.88 -6.07
C LEU A 205 -9.13 -4.60 -6.84
N SER A 206 -8.24 -3.59 -6.88
CA SER A 206 -8.51 -2.36 -7.62
C SER A 206 -8.52 -2.57 -9.13
N ALA A 207 -7.62 -3.39 -9.67
CA ALA A 207 -7.55 -3.67 -11.09
C ALA A 207 -8.71 -4.59 -11.54
N GLU A 208 -9.23 -5.43 -10.63
CA GLU A 208 -10.50 -6.15 -10.83
C GLU A 208 -11.67 -5.20 -11.08
N LEU A 209 -11.69 -4.00 -10.47
CA LEU A 209 -12.75 -3.01 -10.73
C LEU A 209 -12.79 -2.59 -12.21
N VAL A 210 -11.62 -2.48 -12.85
CA VAL A 210 -11.51 -2.15 -14.27
C VAL A 210 -11.80 -3.37 -15.12
N LEU A 211 -11.26 -4.54 -14.76
CA LEU A 211 -11.52 -5.80 -15.47
C LEU A 211 -13.02 -6.11 -15.56
N ASN A 212 -13.74 -5.92 -14.44
CA ASN A 212 -15.18 -6.16 -14.36
C ASN A 212 -16.01 -5.24 -15.27
N LEU A 213 -15.46 -4.14 -15.78
CA LEU A 213 -16.14 -3.28 -16.75
C LEU A 213 -15.92 -3.73 -18.19
N ILE A 214 -14.88 -4.53 -18.44
CA ILE A 214 -14.42 -4.88 -19.80
C ILE A 214 -14.54 -6.37 -20.12
N ASN A 215 -14.95 -7.20 -19.16
CA ASN A 215 -15.08 -8.65 -19.31
C ASN A 215 -16.52 -9.13 -19.55
N GLY A 216 -17.36 -8.27 -20.18
CA GLY A 216 -18.72 -8.62 -20.58
C GLY A 216 -19.82 -8.22 -19.59
N ALA A 217 -19.51 -7.36 -18.61
CA ALA A 217 -20.53 -6.81 -17.73
C ALA A 217 -21.60 -6.05 -18.50
N GLN A 218 -22.86 -6.30 -18.14
CA GLN A 218 -24.03 -5.62 -18.70
C GLN A 218 -24.30 -4.28 -18.02
N THR A 219 -23.93 -4.18 -16.74
CA THR A 219 -24.13 -2.98 -15.93
C THR A 219 -22.88 -2.58 -15.16
N PHE A 220 -22.85 -1.33 -14.69
CA PHE A 220 -21.83 -0.83 -13.78
C PHE A 220 -22.45 -0.27 -12.48
N PRO A 221 -21.73 -0.30 -11.34
CA PRO A 221 -22.28 0.21 -10.08
C PRO A 221 -22.56 1.72 -10.13
N ASN A 222 -23.71 2.16 -9.63
CA ASN A 222 -24.01 3.59 -9.44
C ASN A 222 -23.33 4.13 -8.17
N ARG A 223 -22.00 4.27 -8.22
CA ARG A 223 -21.17 4.79 -7.12
C ARG A 223 -19.92 5.47 -7.67
N SER A 224 -19.34 6.36 -6.86
CA SER A 224 -18.03 6.95 -7.15
C SER A 224 -16.93 6.26 -6.35
N TYR A 225 -15.71 6.33 -6.88
CA TYR A 225 -14.50 5.85 -6.23
C TYR A 225 -13.35 6.80 -6.51
N ARG A 226 -12.38 6.82 -5.60
CA ARG A 226 -11.21 7.67 -5.67
C ARG A 226 -10.04 6.88 -6.24
N LEU A 227 -9.38 7.42 -7.26
CA LEU A 227 -8.32 6.73 -8.00
C LEU A 227 -6.96 7.38 -7.81
N VAL A 228 -5.92 6.57 -7.92
CA VAL A 228 -4.52 7.02 -8.02
C VAL A 228 -3.72 6.00 -8.84
N ASP A 229 -2.73 6.46 -9.60
CA ASP A 229 -1.83 5.58 -10.34
C ASP A 229 -0.78 4.95 -9.40
N VAL A 230 -0.49 3.66 -9.59
CA VAL A 230 0.50 2.92 -8.80
C VAL A 230 1.91 3.52 -8.86
N ARG A 231 2.27 4.15 -9.99
CA ARG A 231 3.56 4.85 -10.15
C ARG A 231 3.62 6.08 -9.27
N ASP A 232 2.53 6.82 -9.16
CA ASP A 232 2.46 7.99 -8.28
C ASP A 232 2.53 7.58 -6.82
N VAL A 233 1.84 6.49 -6.44
CA VAL A 233 1.93 5.93 -5.09
C VAL A 233 3.36 5.50 -4.76
N ALA A 234 4.03 4.77 -5.66
CA ALA A 234 5.41 4.34 -5.45
C ALA A 234 6.38 5.54 -5.35
N ASN A 235 6.24 6.54 -6.22
CA ASN A 235 7.02 7.78 -6.15
C ASN A 235 6.76 8.56 -4.86
N ALA A 236 5.53 8.60 -4.37
CA ALA A 236 5.18 9.26 -3.11
C ALA A 236 5.85 8.59 -1.91
N HIS A 237 6.00 7.26 -1.91
CA HIS A 237 6.77 6.56 -0.87
C HIS A 237 8.24 7.00 -0.90
N ILE A 238 8.87 7.03 -2.08
CA ILE A 238 10.28 7.44 -2.23
C ILE A 238 10.45 8.89 -1.79
N GLN A 239 9.59 9.80 -2.23
CA GLN A 239 9.66 11.22 -1.84
C GLN A 239 9.43 11.42 -0.34
N ALA A 240 8.47 10.73 0.27
CA ALA A 240 8.26 10.76 1.71
C ALA A 240 9.48 10.25 2.51
N TYR A 241 10.23 9.31 1.93
CA TYR A 241 11.49 8.86 2.51
C TYR A 241 12.64 9.86 2.31
N GLU A 242 12.81 10.39 1.10
CA GLU A 242 13.98 11.20 0.73
C GLU A 242 13.90 12.65 1.18
N ILE A 243 12.70 13.25 1.25
CA ILE A 243 12.50 14.66 1.63
C ILE A 243 12.58 14.78 3.16
N PRO A 244 13.60 15.45 3.73
CA PRO A 244 13.77 15.52 5.18
C PRO A 244 12.55 16.10 5.92
N GLU A 245 11.90 17.08 5.33
CA GLU A 245 10.74 17.79 5.89
C GLU A 245 9.42 17.01 5.80
N ALA A 246 9.39 15.91 5.03
CA ALA A 246 8.19 15.09 4.91
C ALA A 246 7.81 14.49 6.27
N SER A 247 6.55 14.66 6.67
CA SER A 247 6.06 14.24 7.98
C SER A 247 4.57 13.99 7.96
N GLY A 248 4.08 13.19 8.92
CA GLY A 248 2.67 12.93 9.08
C GLY A 248 2.12 11.96 8.02
N ARG A 249 0.94 12.29 7.52
CA ARG A 249 0.12 11.44 6.64
C ARG A 249 0.04 12.11 5.28
N TYR A 250 -0.15 11.35 4.21
CA TYR A 250 -0.33 11.91 2.86
C TYR A 250 -1.48 11.23 2.14
N CYS A 251 -2.52 11.98 1.79
CA CYS A 251 -3.64 11.47 0.99
C CYS A 251 -3.21 11.30 -0.48
N LEU A 252 -3.25 10.07 -0.99
CA LEU A 252 -2.89 9.76 -2.37
C LEU A 252 -4.15 9.46 -3.18
N VAL A 253 -4.74 10.53 -3.70
CA VAL A 253 -5.91 10.55 -4.57
C VAL A 253 -5.66 11.56 -5.69
N GLU A 254 -5.81 11.14 -6.94
CA GLU A 254 -5.74 12.05 -8.08
C GLU A 254 -7.12 12.62 -8.43
N ARG A 255 -8.17 11.77 -8.48
CA ARG A 255 -9.55 12.24 -8.67
C ARG A 255 -10.60 11.29 -8.11
N ASP A 256 -11.77 11.86 -7.86
CA ASP A 256 -13.02 11.13 -7.64
C ASP A 256 -13.71 10.88 -8.99
N LEU A 257 -14.09 9.64 -9.26
CA LEU A 257 -14.66 9.23 -10.53
C LEU A 257 -15.90 8.36 -10.32
N HIS A 258 -17.01 8.71 -10.97
CA HIS A 258 -18.18 7.84 -11.06
C HIS A 258 -17.95 6.75 -12.11
N TYR A 259 -18.47 5.53 -11.91
CA TYR A 259 -18.30 4.43 -12.87
C TYR A 259 -18.71 4.80 -14.31
N SER A 260 -19.75 5.62 -14.48
CA SER A 260 -20.18 6.09 -15.80
C SER A 260 -19.09 6.90 -16.52
N GLU A 261 -18.31 7.69 -15.78
CA GLU A 261 -17.20 8.46 -16.35
C GLU A 261 -16.05 7.54 -16.74
N THR A 262 -15.77 6.51 -15.94
CA THR A 262 -14.81 5.46 -16.32
C THR A 262 -15.22 4.74 -17.59
N VAL A 263 -16.49 4.37 -17.73
CA VAL A 263 -17.03 3.74 -18.95
C VAL A 263 -16.91 4.68 -20.16
N LYS A 264 -17.17 5.99 -20.00
CA LYS A 264 -16.95 6.98 -21.07
C LYS A 264 -15.48 7.05 -21.49
N ILE A 265 -14.55 7.03 -20.54
CA ILE A 265 -13.11 7.00 -20.81
C ILE A 265 -12.74 5.72 -21.56
N LEU A 266 -13.21 4.56 -21.10
CA LEU A 266 -12.97 3.27 -21.76
C LEU A 266 -13.50 3.25 -23.19
N ARG A 267 -14.73 3.76 -23.43
CA ARG A 267 -15.32 3.84 -24.77
C ARG A 267 -14.53 4.74 -25.72
N LYS A 268 -13.95 5.83 -25.20
CA LYS A 268 -13.08 6.70 -25.99
C LYS A 268 -11.75 6.02 -26.35
N LEU A 269 -11.17 5.26 -25.41
CA LEU A 269 -9.89 4.57 -25.60
C LEU A 269 -10.01 3.30 -26.44
N TYR A 270 -11.13 2.59 -26.31
CA TYR A 270 -11.40 1.31 -26.96
C TYR A 270 -12.82 1.30 -27.56
N PRO A 271 -13.03 1.95 -28.73
CA PRO A 271 -14.35 2.11 -29.32
C PRO A 271 -15.08 0.80 -29.66
N GLU A 272 -14.32 -0.26 -29.98
CA GLU A 272 -14.85 -1.57 -30.38
C GLU A 272 -15.07 -2.52 -29.18
N LEU A 273 -14.69 -2.11 -27.97
CA LEU A 273 -14.81 -2.95 -26.78
C LEU A 273 -16.27 -2.93 -26.29
N PRO A 274 -16.94 -4.08 -26.13
CA PRO A 274 -18.25 -4.11 -25.50
C PRO A 274 -18.14 -3.64 -24.05
N LEU A 275 -18.90 -2.60 -23.70
CA LEU A 275 -18.92 -1.97 -22.39
C LEU A 275 -20.35 -1.85 -21.87
N PRO A 276 -20.55 -1.88 -20.53
CA PRO A 276 -21.88 -1.74 -19.94
C PRO A 276 -22.55 -0.40 -20.27
N GLU A 277 -23.87 -0.42 -20.44
CA GLU A 277 -24.66 0.77 -20.79
C GLU A 277 -25.37 1.43 -19.61
N LYS A 278 -25.59 0.70 -18.50
CA LYS A 278 -26.39 1.14 -17.35
C LYS A 278 -25.76 0.81 -16.00
#